data_AF-A0A9X9PV35-F1
#
_entry.id   AF-A0A9X9PV35-F1
#
_cell.length_a   1.000
_cell.length_b   1.000
_cell.length_c   1.000
_cell.angle_alpha   90.00
_cell.angle_beta   90.00
_cell.angle_gamma   90.00
#
_symmetry.space_group_name_H-M   'P 1'
#
loop_
_entity.id
_entity.type
_entity.pdbx_description
1 polymer ?
#
loop_
_entity_poly.entity_id
_entity_poly.type
_entity_poly.pdbx_seq_one_letter_code
_entity_poly.pdbx_strand_id
1 'polypeptide(L)'
;GLIASCYDVAACLCLTFVSYFGGGGHKPRWLGRGVLVMGAGSLLFALPHFTTGAYEAEVAEGVGTCRANRSVVCQDRASGLSGYRLVFMLGQFLHGVGATPLYTLGVTYLDENVKSSHSPVYIAVFYTAAILGPAAGYLIGGALLNVYTEVGRRTELTTENPLWVGAWWVGFLGAGAAAFLTAIPILGYPRQLPGSQRYVVVRVSETHQLKDSGHKAASSPDFGKTIRDLPLSIWLLLKNPAFILLCLAGATEATLVAGMSTFGPKFLESQFSLSASEAATLFGENACGILGGPLPF
;
A
#
# COMPACT_ATOMS: atom_id res chain seq x y z
N GLY A 1 -3.29 2.73 -13.15
CA GLY A 1 -4.00 4.02 -13.03
C GLY A 1 -5.22 3.88 -12.15
N LEU A 2 -6.42 3.82 -12.74
CA LEU A 2 -7.69 3.92 -11.98
C LEU A 2 -7.86 2.84 -10.89
N ILE A 3 -7.48 1.59 -11.17
CA ILE A 3 -7.55 0.50 -10.18
C ILE A 3 -6.65 0.80 -8.98
N ALA A 4 -5.40 1.23 -9.22
CA ALA A 4 -4.45 1.54 -8.15
C ALA A 4 -4.93 2.70 -7.28
N SER A 5 -5.47 3.77 -7.88
CA SER A 5 -5.97 4.93 -7.12
C SER A 5 -7.13 4.62 -6.16
N CYS A 6 -7.85 3.50 -6.34
CA CYS A 6 -8.90 3.10 -5.39
C CYS A 6 -8.34 2.82 -4.00
N TYR A 7 -7.08 2.38 -3.90
CA TYR A 7 -6.38 2.22 -2.62
C TYR A 7 -6.25 3.57 -1.91
N ASP A 8 -5.74 4.59 -2.61
CA ASP A 8 -5.51 5.93 -2.04
C ASP A 8 -6.83 6.61 -1.66
N VAL A 9 -7.86 6.47 -2.49
CA VAL A 9 -9.20 7.00 -2.19
C VAL A 9 -9.76 6.35 -0.92
N ALA A 10 -9.68 5.03 -0.79
CA ALA A 10 -10.13 4.33 0.40
C ALA A 10 -9.35 4.77 1.65
N ALA A 11 -8.02 4.86 1.53
CA ALA A 11 -7.16 5.30 2.62
C ALA A 11 -7.52 6.71 3.09
N CYS A 12 -7.68 7.67 2.16
CA CYS A 12 -8.08 9.04 2.47
C CYS A 12 -9.45 9.12 3.17
N LEU A 13 -10.45 8.37 2.70
CA LEU A 13 -11.79 8.36 3.29
C LEU A 13 -11.79 7.76 4.71
N CYS A 14 -11.01 6.70 4.92
CA CYS A 14 -10.94 6.01 6.20
C CYS A 14 -10.00 6.67 7.21
N LEU A 15 -9.03 7.47 6.77
CA LEU A 15 -7.95 8.02 7.60
C LEU A 15 -8.49 8.74 8.85
N THR A 16 -9.39 9.70 8.65
CA THR A 16 -9.95 10.52 9.73
C THR A 16 -10.75 9.67 10.70
N PHE A 17 -11.58 8.76 10.18
CA PHE A 17 -12.40 7.86 10.99
C PHE A 17 -11.55 6.94 11.85
N VAL A 18 -10.58 6.25 11.24
CA VAL A 18 -9.68 5.32 11.93
C VAL A 18 -8.81 6.04 12.95
N SER A 19 -8.28 7.22 12.61
CA SER A 19 -7.45 8.01 13.54
C SER A 19 -8.23 8.45 14.76
N TYR A 20 -9.47 8.91 14.57
CA TYR A 20 -10.30 9.42 15.65
C TYR A 20 -10.81 8.29 16.57
N PHE A 21 -11.53 7.30 16.01
CA PHE A 21 -12.13 6.23 16.80
C PHE A 21 -11.13 5.16 17.25
N GLY A 22 -10.11 4.90 16.43
CA GLY A 22 -9.06 3.95 16.73
C GLY A 22 -8.03 4.50 17.72
N GLY A 23 -7.77 5.81 17.70
CA GLY A 23 -6.78 6.47 18.56
C GLY A 23 -7.08 6.29 20.06
N GLY A 24 -8.34 6.46 20.46
CA GLY A 24 -8.78 6.22 21.84
C GLY A 24 -9.09 4.75 22.15
N GLY A 25 -9.10 3.86 21.14
CA GLY A 25 -9.52 2.48 21.26
C GLY A 25 -8.43 1.49 21.68
N HIS A 26 -8.61 0.23 21.28
CA HIS A 26 -7.63 -0.83 21.44
C HIS A 26 -6.82 -0.96 20.14
N LYS A 27 -5.79 -0.12 19.97
CA LYS A 27 -5.06 0.07 18.69
C LYS A 27 -4.62 -1.25 18.02
N PRO A 28 -4.04 -2.25 18.74
CA PRO A 28 -3.68 -3.53 18.12
C PRO A 28 -4.87 -4.29 17.50
N ARG A 29 -6.07 -4.18 18.08
CA ARG A 29 -7.26 -4.82 17.50
C ARG A 29 -7.71 -4.14 16.23
N TRP A 30 -7.60 -2.81 16.15
CA TRP A 30 -7.87 -2.07 14.91
C TRP A 30 -6.84 -2.42 13.83
N LEU A 31 -5.55 -2.50 14.20
CA LEU A 31 -4.47 -2.95 13.31
C LEU A 31 -4.74 -4.35 12.77
N GLY A 32 -4.99 -5.32 13.64
CA GLY A 32 -5.23 -6.71 13.23
C GLY A 32 -6.47 -6.85 12.35
N ARG A 33 -7.58 -6.18 12.68
CA ARG A 33 -8.77 -6.13 11.80
C ARG A 33 -8.46 -5.50 10.44
N GLY A 34 -7.66 -4.44 10.40
CA GLY A 34 -7.20 -3.82 9.15
C GLY A 34 -6.41 -4.81 8.29
N VAL A 35 -5.46 -5.54 8.88
CA VAL A 35 -4.68 -6.57 8.17
C VAL A 35 -5.57 -7.70 7.66
N LEU A 36 -6.60 -8.13 8.41
CA LEU A 36 -7.58 -9.10 7.91
C LEU A 36 -8.36 -8.57 6.69
N VAL A 37 -8.79 -7.30 6.72
CA VAL A 37 -9.47 -6.66 5.59
C VAL A 37 -8.55 -6.56 4.37
N MET A 38 -7.28 -6.25 4.59
CA MET A 38 -6.26 -6.23 3.54
C MET A 38 -6.09 -7.62 2.91
N GLY A 39 -6.00 -8.68 3.72
CA GLY A 39 -5.93 -10.06 3.22
C GLY A 39 -7.17 -10.49 2.42
N ALA A 40 -8.36 -10.10 2.86
CA ALA A 40 -9.60 -10.31 2.11
C ALA A 40 -9.59 -9.54 0.77
N GLY A 41 -9.05 -8.32 0.75
CA GLY A 41 -8.80 -7.56 -0.47
C GLY A 41 -7.90 -8.30 -1.46
N SER A 42 -6.86 -8.97 -0.98
CA SER A 42 -5.94 -9.74 -1.83
C SER A 42 -6.61 -10.96 -2.44
N LEU A 43 -7.42 -11.70 -1.65
CA LEU A 43 -8.21 -12.81 -2.18
C LEU A 43 -9.23 -12.35 -3.24
N LEU A 44 -9.90 -11.23 -2.99
CA LEU A 44 -10.83 -10.63 -3.94
C LEU A 44 -10.13 -10.18 -5.23
N PHE A 45 -8.91 -9.66 -5.12
CA PHE A 45 -8.12 -9.24 -6.27
C PHE A 45 -7.67 -10.45 -7.11
N ALA A 46 -7.40 -11.60 -6.49
CA ALA A 46 -7.06 -12.85 -7.18
C ALA A 46 -8.29 -13.57 -7.79
N LEU A 47 -9.49 -13.28 -7.29
CA LEU A 47 -10.73 -13.98 -7.67
C LEU A 47 -10.98 -14.08 -9.18
N PRO A 48 -10.79 -13.01 -10.00
CA PRO A 48 -11.08 -13.08 -11.43
C PRO A 48 -10.36 -14.20 -12.16
N HIS A 49 -9.13 -14.55 -11.75
CA HIS A 49 -8.38 -15.65 -12.37
C HIS A 49 -9.13 -16.99 -12.30
N PHE A 50 -9.82 -17.25 -11.18
CA PHE A 50 -10.54 -18.51 -10.95
C PHE A 50 -11.95 -18.52 -11.50
N THR A 51 -12.53 -17.34 -11.76
CA THR A 51 -13.92 -17.20 -12.22
C THR A 51 -14.03 -16.88 -13.71
N THR A 52 -12.95 -16.41 -14.34
CA THR A 52 -12.86 -16.32 -15.80
C THR A 52 -12.52 -17.68 -16.39
N GLY A 53 -12.93 -17.93 -17.65
CA GLY A 53 -12.40 -19.07 -18.40
C GLY A 53 -10.89 -18.99 -18.56
N ALA A 54 -10.26 -20.13 -18.91
CA ALA A 54 -8.82 -20.21 -19.09
C ALA A 54 -8.32 -19.15 -20.09
N TYR A 55 -7.17 -18.55 -19.80
CA TYR A 55 -6.57 -17.58 -20.70
C TYR A 55 -6.12 -18.28 -22.00
N GLU A 56 -6.76 -17.92 -23.12
CA GLU A 56 -6.35 -18.33 -24.45
C GLU A 56 -5.73 -17.13 -25.17
N ALA A 57 -4.42 -17.23 -25.41
CA ALA A 57 -3.73 -16.27 -26.25
C ALA A 57 -4.14 -16.52 -27.71
N GLU A 58 -5.18 -15.84 -28.17
CA GLU A 58 -5.50 -15.79 -29.58
C GLU A 58 -4.40 -15.00 -30.30
N VAL A 59 -3.41 -15.72 -30.85
CA VAL A 59 -2.54 -15.17 -31.90
C VAL A 59 -3.46 -14.93 -33.09
N ALA A 60 -4.03 -13.74 -33.18
CA ALA A 60 -4.83 -13.39 -34.34
C ALA A 60 -3.88 -13.40 -35.55
N GLU A 61 -3.94 -14.46 -36.35
CA GLU A 61 -3.36 -14.51 -37.69
C GLU A 61 -3.96 -13.36 -38.53
N GLY A 62 -3.39 -12.16 -38.42
CA GLY A 62 -3.86 -10.98 -39.15
C GLY A 62 -3.87 -9.66 -38.38
N VAL A 63 -3.66 -9.62 -37.06
CA VAL A 63 -3.58 -8.35 -36.31
C VAL A 63 -2.15 -7.82 -36.36
N GLY A 64 -1.82 -7.25 -37.52
CA GLY A 64 -0.52 -6.62 -37.78
C GLY A 64 -0.44 -6.01 -39.17
N THR A 65 -1.26 -6.51 -40.11
CA THR A 65 -1.43 -5.91 -41.43
C THR A 65 -2.88 -6.03 -41.86
N CYS A 66 -3.56 -4.92 -42.13
CA CYS A 66 -4.75 -4.97 -42.97
C CYS A 66 -4.33 -5.55 -44.32
N ARG A 67 -4.76 -6.76 -44.67
CA ARG A 67 -4.69 -7.19 -46.07
C ARG A 67 -5.61 -6.25 -46.84
N ALA A 68 -5.06 -5.56 -47.84
CA ALA A 68 -5.78 -4.65 -48.74
C ALA A 68 -6.80 -5.43 -49.59
N ASN A 69 -7.87 -5.92 -48.95
CA ASN A 69 -9.11 -6.49 -49.51
C ASN A 69 -9.98 -7.25 -48.49
N ARG A 70 -9.65 -7.27 -47.19
CA ARG A 70 -10.54 -7.85 -46.17
C ARG A 70 -10.88 -6.80 -45.10
N SER A 71 -12.13 -6.33 -45.10
CA SER A 71 -12.71 -5.63 -43.95
C SER A 71 -13.03 -6.66 -42.87
N VAL A 72 -12.11 -6.86 -41.94
CA VAL A 72 -12.41 -7.60 -40.72
C VAL A 72 -13.29 -6.69 -39.87
N VAL A 73 -14.54 -7.08 -39.64
CA VAL A 73 -15.37 -6.41 -38.64
C VAL A 73 -14.71 -6.65 -37.29
N CYS A 74 -14.18 -5.59 -36.67
CA CYS A 74 -13.70 -5.66 -35.29
C CYS A 74 -14.89 -6.00 -34.41
N GLN A 75 -15.02 -7.27 -34.06
CA GLN A 75 -15.99 -7.69 -33.08
C GLN A 75 -15.44 -7.28 -31.73
N ASP A 76 -16.13 -6.35 -31.07
CA ASP A 76 -15.77 -5.81 -29.75
C ASP A 76 -16.06 -6.90 -28.71
N ARG A 77 -15.27 -7.98 -28.74
CA ARG A 77 -15.29 -9.01 -27.70
C ARG A 77 -14.58 -8.39 -26.51
N ALA A 78 -15.37 -7.82 -25.59
CA ALA A 78 -14.87 -7.43 -24.28
C ALA A 78 -14.11 -8.62 -23.69
N SER A 79 -12.80 -8.48 -23.54
CA SER A 79 -11.95 -9.49 -22.91
C SER A 79 -12.56 -9.86 -21.56
N GLY A 80 -12.70 -11.15 -21.25
CA GLY A 80 -13.46 -11.60 -20.06
C GLY A 80 -13.04 -10.92 -18.76
N LEU A 81 -11.76 -10.52 -18.66
CA LEU A 81 -11.17 -9.81 -17.52
C LEU A 81 -11.57 -8.33 -17.42
N SER A 82 -11.91 -7.67 -18.53
CA SER A 82 -12.36 -6.27 -18.55
C SER A 82 -13.67 -6.07 -17.79
N GLY A 83 -14.54 -7.10 -17.77
CA GLY A 83 -15.77 -7.14 -16.96
C GLY A 83 -15.51 -7.20 -15.45
N TYR A 84 -14.30 -7.62 -15.03
CA TYR A 84 -13.90 -7.71 -13.62
C TYR A 84 -13.17 -6.46 -13.11
N ARG A 85 -13.13 -5.38 -13.91
CA ARG A 85 -12.50 -4.11 -13.51
C ARG A 85 -12.97 -3.59 -12.15
N LEU A 86 -14.28 -3.71 -11.87
CA LEU A 86 -14.85 -3.30 -10.57
C LEU A 86 -14.42 -4.21 -9.42
N VAL A 87 -14.18 -5.50 -9.68
CA VAL A 87 -13.66 -6.44 -8.68
C VAL A 87 -12.24 -6.07 -8.28
N PHE A 88 -11.38 -5.75 -9.24
CA PHE A 88 -10.03 -5.25 -8.96
C PHE A 88 -10.04 -3.93 -8.18
N MET A 89 -10.94 -3.00 -8.54
CA MET A 89 -11.12 -1.75 -7.81
C MET A 89 -11.57 -1.98 -6.37
N LEU A 90 -12.52 -2.89 -6.16
CA LEU A 90 -13.00 -3.24 -4.83
C LEU A 90 -11.89 -3.92 -4.00
N GLY A 91 -11.08 -4.79 -4.62
CA GLY A 91 -9.91 -5.37 -3.98
C GLY A 91 -8.93 -4.29 -3.50
N GLN A 92 -8.60 -3.31 -4.36
CA GLN A 92 -7.72 -2.20 -3.97
C GLN A 92 -8.34 -1.26 -2.93
N PHE A 93 -9.65 -1.05 -3.00
CA PHE A 93 -10.36 -0.31 -1.98
C PHE A 93 -10.22 -0.99 -0.62
N LEU A 94 -10.41 -2.31 -0.54
CA LEU A 94 -10.22 -3.09 0.69
C LEU A 94 -8.77 -3.05 1.18
N HIS A 95 -7.78 -3.13 0.29
CA HIS A 95 -6.37 -2.92 0.67
C HIS A 95 -6.17 -1.55 1.32
N GLY A 96 -6.74 -0.48 0.76
CA GLY A 96 -6.62 0.88 1.32
C GLY A 96 -7.29 1.03 2.69
N VAL A 97 -8.49 0.47 2.86
CA VAL A 97 -9.17 0.41 4.18
C VAL A 97 -8.31 -0.34 5.19
N GLY A 98 -7.76 -1.49 4.80
CA GLY A 98 -6.96 -2.35 5.67
C GLY A 98 -5.60 -1.75 6.05
N ALA A 99 -4.98 -0.99 5.15
CA ALA A 99 -3.68 -0.35 5.38
C ALA A 99 -3.77 0.93 6.23
N THR A 100 -4.91 1.62 6.20
CA THR A 100 -5.15 2.87 6.96
C THR A 100 -4.73 2.80 8.45
N PRO A 101 -5.17 1.79 9.24
CA PRO A 101 -4.75 1.70 10.63
C PRO A 101 -3.25 1.46 10.82
N LEU A 102 -2.54 0.83 9.86
CA LEU A 102 -1.10 0.55 9.98
C LEU A 102 -0.29 1.84 10.13
N TYR A 103 -0.51 2.81 9.24
CA TYR A 103 0.26 4.06 9.22
C TYR A 103 -0.20 5.08 10.26
N THR A 104 -1.40 4.94 10.80
CA THR A 104 -1.96 5.87 11.81
C THR A 104 -1.83 5.31 13.22
N LEU A 105 -2.49 4.19 13.48
CA LEU A 105 -2.55 3.57 14.80
C LEU A 105 -1.29 2.76 15.11
N GLY A 106 -0.60 2.23 14.10
CA GLY A 106 0.64 1.48 14.27
C GLY A 106 1.75 2.38 14.79
N VAL A 107 1.96 3.52 14.12
CA VAL A 107 2.97 4.52 14.52
C VAL A 107 2.66 5.07 15.91
N THR A 108 1.40 5.44 16.18
CA THR A 108 1.03 5.95 17.51
C THR A 108 1.10 4.89 18.61
N TYR A 109 0.87 3.60 18.29
CA TYR A 109 1.04 2.51 19.25
C TYR A 109 2.52 2.28 19.59
N LEU A 110 3.41 2.31 18.58
CA LEU A 110 4.84 2.23 18.81
C LEU A 110 5.32 3.41 19.67
N ASP A 111 4.88 4.62 19.32
CA ASP A 111 5.28 5.82 20.04
C ASP A 111 4.83 5.80 21.49
N GLU A 112 3.58 5.42 21.79
CA GLU A 112 3.04 5.42 23.16
C GLU A 112 3.61 4.31 24.06
N ASN A 113 4.07 3.20 23.50
CA ASN A 113 4.50 2.04 24.28
C ASN A 113 6.00 1.98 24.54
N VAL A 114 6.78 2.90 23.96
CA VAL A 114 8.23 2.96 24.10
C VAL A 114 8.66 4.28 24.77
N LYS A 115 9.83 4.28 25.42
CA LYS A 115 10.45 5.50 25.94
C LYS A 115 10.72 6.49 24.80
N SER A 116 10.48 7.79 25.03
CA SER A 116 10.66 8.87 24.03
C SER A 116 12.04 8.86 23.36
N SER A 117 13.11 8.52 24.09
CA SER A 117 14.48 8.42 23.55
C SER A 117 14.69 7.27 22.55
N HIS A 118 13.85 6.23 22.58
CA HIS A 118 13.96 5.07 21.69
C HIS A 118 12.84 4.99 20.66
N SER A 119 11.71 5.67 20.88
CA SER A 119 10.57 5.71 19.95
C SER A 119 10.98 6.00 18.50
N PRO A 120 11.82 7.01 18.20
CA PRO A 120 12.23 7.31 16.82
C PRO A 120 12.89 6.15 16.10
N VAL A 121 13.66 5.31 16.81
CA VAL A 121 14.35 4.15 16.22
C VAL A 121 13.35 3.09 15.79
N TYR A 122 12.34 2.78 16.61
CA TYR A 122 11.31 1.81 16.25
C TYR A 122 10.43 2.31 15.11
N ILE A 123 10.11 3.59 15.10
CA ILE A 123 9.35 4.23 14.01
C ILE A 123 10.18 4.20 12.70
N ALA A 124 11.49 4.47 12.77
CA ALA A 124 12.37 4.36 11.61
C ALA A 124 12.40 2.93 11.05
N VAL A 125 12.57 1.91 11.91
CA VAL A 125 12.52 0.49 11.49
C VAL A 125 11.19 0.15 10.83
N PHE A 126 10.07 0.63 11.37
CA PHE A 126 8.75 0.43 10.79
C PHE A 126 8.64 1.02 9.38
N TYR A 127 9.05 2.28 9.19
CA TYR A 127 9.00 2.92 7.87
C TYR A 127 10.02 2.34 6.88
N THR A 128 11.21 1.92 7.33
CA THR A 128 12.16 1.20 6.49
C THR A 128 11.56 -0.12 5.99
N ALA A 129 10.88 -0.89 6.86
CA ALA A 129 10.19 -2.10 6.45
C ALA A 129 9.07 -1.81 5.41
N ALA A 130 8.36 -0.69 5.56
CA ALA A 130 7.35 -0.26 4.60
C ALA A 130 7.93 0.10 3.22
N ILE A 131 9.20 0.52 3.14
CA ILE A 131 9.92 0.80 1.87
C ILE A 131 10.52 -0.48 1.28
N LEU A 132 11.09 -1.35 2.10
CA LEU A 132 11.67 -2.62 1.66
C LEU A 132 10.60 -3.62 1.17
N GLY A 133 9.39 -3.56 1.73
CA GLY A 133 8.26 -4.39 1.33
C GLY A 133 7.98 -4.35 -0.18
N PRO A 134 7.73 -3.17 -0.77
CA PRO A 134 7.60 -3.02 -2.22
C PRO A 134 8.77 -3.57 -3.04
N ALA A 135 10.01 -3.33 -2.62
CA ALA A 135 11.18 -3.86 -3.33
C ALA A 135 11.19 -5.40 -3.36
N ALA A 136 10.98 -6.05 -2.20
CA ALA A 136 10.83 -7.50 -2.13
C ALA A 136 9.62 -8.01 -2.93
N GLY A 137 8.51 -7.26 -2.90
CA GLY A 137 7.31 -7.55 -3.68
C GLY A 137 7.57 -7.53 -5.19
N TYR A 138 8.38 -6.59 -5.67
CA TYR A 138 8.77 -6.52 -7.08
C TYR A 138 9.66 -7.68 -7.51
N LEU A 139 10.62 -8.08 -6.67
CA LEU A 139 11.50 -9.22 -6.95
C LEU A 139 10.71 -10.54 -6.99
N ILE A 140 9.89 -10.79 -5.97
CA ILE A 140 9.04 -12.00 -5.91
C ILE A 140 8.01 -11.97 -7.04
N GLY A 141 7.38 -10.82 -7.27
CA GLY A 141 6.42 -10.61 -8.35
C GLY A 141 7.03 -10.84 -9.72
N GLY A 142 8.23 -10.31 -9.99
CA GLY A 142 8.99 -10.55 -11.22
C GLY A 142 9.23 -12.04 -11.45
N ALA A 143 9.70 -12.76 -10.41
CA ALA A 143 9.88 -14.20 -10.49
C ALA A 143 8.56 -14.96 -10.80
N LEU A 144 7.44 -14.56 -10.20
CA LEU A 144 6.12 -15.14 -10.49
C LEU A 144 5.63 -14.81 -11.91
N LEU A 145 6.03 -13.66 -12.46
CA LEU A 145 5.68 -13.27 -13.82
C LEU A 145 6.42 -14.07 -14.90
N ASN A 146 7.51 -14.76 -14.56
CA ASN A 146 8.17 -15.74 -15.45
C ASN A 146 7.38 -17.05 -15.59
N VAL A 147 6.38 -17.30 -14.74
CA VAL A 147 5.53 -18.48 -14.81
C VAL A 147 4.26 -18.13 -15.59
N TYR A 148 3.89 -18.93 -16.58
CA TYR A 148 2.67 -18.69 -17.37
C TYR A 148 1.42 -18.76 -16.48
N THR A 149 0.44 -17.89 -16.73
CA THR A 149 -0.76 -17.75 -15.89
C THR A 149 -1.59 -19.03 -15.76
N GLU A 150 -1.63 -19.87 -16.80
CA GLU A 150 -2.27 -21.20 -16.77
C GLU A 150 -1.22 -22.27 -16.42
N VAL A 151 -0.96 -22.43 -15.13
CA VAL A 151 0.06 -23.35 -14.63
C VAL A 151 -0.26 -24.78 -15.07
N GLY A 152 0.66 -25.40 -15.82
CA GLY A 152 0.52 -26.78 -16.30
C GLY A 152 0.04 -26.91 -17.76
N ARG A 153 -0.40 -25.82 -18.41
CA ARG A 153 -0.63 -25.82 -19.87
C ARG A 153 0.69 -25.59 -20.61
N ARG A 154 0.94 -26.39 -21.66
CA ARG A 154 2.03 -26.13 -22.59
C ARG A 154 1.68 -24.91 -23.44
N THR A 155 2.61 -23.97 -23.56
CA THR A 155 2.50 -22.78 -24.38
C THR A 155 3.79 -22.62 -25.18
N GLU A 156 3.66 -22.11 -26.41
CA GLU A 156 4.81 -21.73 -27.24
C GLU A 156 5.22 -20.27 -27.02
N LEU A 157 4.47 -19.53 -26.18
CA LEU A 157 4.77 -18.15 -25.85
C LEU A 157 6.00 -18.07 -24.95
N THR A 158 6.86 -17.09 -25.24
CA THR A 158 7.96 -16.67 -24.37
C THR A 158 7.54 -15.44 -23.56
N THR A 159 8.28 -15.11 -22.49
CA THR A 159 8.08 -13.92 -21.65
C THR A 159 8.21 -12.60 -22.42
N GLU A 160 8.89 -12.61 -23.57
CA GLU A 160 9.05 -11.47 -24.47
C GLU A 160 7.80 -11.22 -25.33
N ASN A 161 6.91 -12.21 -25.46
CA ASN A 161 5.73 -12.08 -26.29
C ASN A 161 4.70 -11.14 -25.61
N PRO A 162 4.10 -10.17 -26.32
CA PRO A 162 3.10 -9.26 -25.75
C PRO A 162 1.82 -9.96 -25.26
N LEU A 163 1.55 -11.19 -25.70
CA LEU A 163 0.44 -12.03 -25.22
C LEU A 163 0.80 -12.83 -23.95
N TRP A 164 2.03 -12.71 -23.46
CA TRP A 164 2.44 -13.36 -22.22
C TRP A 164 1.76 -12.72 -21.01
N VAL A 165 1.06 -13.54 -20.24
CA VAL A 165 0.51 -13.16 -18.93
C VAL A 165 1.11 -14.08 -17.89
N GLY A 166 1.86 -13.50 -16.96
CA GLY A 166 2.48 -14.24 -15.86
C GLY A 166 1.50 -14.60 -14.75
N ALA A 167 1.91 -15.45 -13.81
CA ALA A 167 1.09 -15.96 -12.70
C ALA A 167 0.88 -14.93 -11.57
N TRP A 168 0.39 -13.74 -11.92
CA TRP A 168 0.19 -12.59 -11.02
C TRP A 168 -0.70 -12.90 -9.80
N TRP A 169 -1.68 -13.79 -9.97
CA TRP A 169 -2.65 -14.15 -8.94
C TRP A 169 -2.02 -14.87 -7.74
N VAL A 170 -0.91 -15.59 -7.97
CA VAL A 170 -0.18 -16.33 -6.92
C VAL A 170 0.34 -15.37 -5.85
N GLY A 171 0.84 -14.21 -6.27
CA GLY A 171 1.34 -13.18 -5.36
C GLY A 171 0.26 -12.67 -4.41
N PHE A 172 -0.96 -12.46 -4.91
CA PHE A 172 -2.09 -12.01 -4.09
C PHE A 172 -2.59 -13.08 -3.12
N LEU A 173 -2.59 -14.36 -3.51
CA LEU A 173 -2.91 -15.44 -2.58
C LEU A 173 -1.88 -15.56 -1.46
N GLY A 174 -0.60 -15.50 -1.81
CA GLY A 174 0.51 -15.52 -0.85
C GLY A 174 0.45 -14.34 0.12
N ALA A 175 0.25 -13.13 -0.41
CA ALA A 175 0.10 -11.92 0.40
C ALA A 175 -1.13 -11.98 1.31
N GLY A 176 -2.27 -12.49 0.82
CA GLY A 176 -3.48 -12.67 1.61
C GLY A 176 -3.27 -13.67 2.76
N ALA A 177 -2.64 -14.81 2.48
CA ALA A 177 -2.28 -15.79 3.51
C ALA A 177 -1.32 -15.21 4.55
N ALA A 178 -0.28 -14.49 4.12
CA ALA A 178 0.64 -13.81 5.01
C ALA A 178 -0.06 -12.75 5.87
N ALA A 179 -1.00 -11.99 5.30
CA ALA A 179 -1.82 -11.03 6.03
C ALA A 179 -2.66 -11.72 7.11
N PHE A 180 -3.35 -12.82 6.79
CA PHE A 180 -4.12 -13.56 7.80
C PHE A 180 -3.24 -14.13 8.91
N LEU A 181 -2.07 -14.69 8.57
CA LEU A 181 -1.13 -15.23 9.55
C LEU A 181 -0.56 -14.15 10.46
N THR A 182 -0.19 -12.99 9.91
CA THR A 182 0.36 -11.86 10.68
C THR A 182 -0.71 -11.13 11.50
N ALA A 183 -1.97 -11.15 11.09
CA ALA A 183 -3.06 -10.59 11.88
C ALA A 183 -3.25 -11.29 13.23
N ILE A 184 -3.00 -12.61 13.31
CA ILE A 184 -3.16 -13.40 14.54
C ILE A 184 -2.30 -12.86 15.70
N PRO A 185 -0.97 -12.74 15.58
CA PRO A 185 -0.15 -12.18 16.66
C PRO A 185 -0.48 -10.71 16.93
N ILE A 186 -0.82 -9.90 15.90
CA ILE A 186 -1.20 -8.49 16.08
C ILE A 186 -2.46 -8.36 16.96
N LEU A 187 -3.47 -9.21 16.75
CA LEU A 187 -4.69 -9.23 17.55
C LEU A 187 -4.46 -9.66 19.00
N GLY A 188 -3.37 -10.40 19.26
CA GLY A 188 -2.97 -10.85 20.59
C GLY A 188 -2.28 -9.77 21.44
N TYR A 189 -1.83 -8.65 20.85
CA TYR A 189 -1.15 -7.60 21.60
C TYR A 189 -2.10 -6.86 22.56
N PRO A 190 -1.65 -6.55 23.79
CA PRO A 190 -2.44 -5.79 24.75
C PRO A 190 -2.56 -4.32 24.31
N ARG A 191 -3.58 -3.63 24.82
CA ARG A 191 -3.82 -2.19 24.57
C ARG A 191 -2.59 -1.33 24.86
N GLN A 192 -1.85 -1.71 25.88
CA GLN A 192 -0.66 -1.06 26.38
C GLN A 192 0.31 -2.15 26.81
N LEU A 193 1.58 -2.02 26.42
CA LEU A 193 2.63 -2.91 26.87
C LEU A 193 2.90 -2.70 28.38
N PRO A 194 3.31 -3.74 29.13
CA PRO A 194 3.66 -3.60 30.54
C PRO A 194 4.69 -2.48 30.75
N GLY A 195 4.38 -1.55 31.65
CA GLY A 195 5.26 -0.41 31.96
C GLY A 195 5.04 0.84 31.09
N SER A 196 4.21 0.80 30.04
CA SER A 196 4.00 1.96 29.17
C SER A 196 3.29 3.13 29.84
N GLN A 197 2.46 2.87 30.86
CA GLN A 197 1.78 3.92 31.65
C GLN A 197 2.77 4.92 32.27
N ARG A 198 3.97 4.47 32.65
CA ARG A 198 5.01 5.36 33.19
C ARG A 198 5.49 6.37 32.13
N TYR A 199 5.58 5.95 30.86
CA TYR A 199 6.01 6.83 29.77
C TYR A 199 4.94 7.85 29.38
N VAL A 200 3.67 7.47 29.46
CA VAL A 200 2.55 8.38 29.21
C VAL A 200 2.53 9.51 30.25
N VAL A 201 2.67 9.18 31.53
CA VAL A 201 2.69 10.17 32.62
C VAL A 201 3.87 11.15 32.46
N VAL A 202 5.07 10.64 32.14
CA VAL A 202 6.25 11.48 31.91
C VAL A 202 6.02 12.44 30.74
N ARG A 203 5.48 11.98 29.61
CA ARG A 203 5.22 12.84 28.44
C ARG A 203 4.20 13.93 28.70
N VAL A 204 3.13 13.61 29.44
CA VAL A 204 2.14 14.60 29.87
C VAL A 204 2.81 15.67 30.75
N SER A 205 3.68 15.27 31.68
CA SER A 205 4.41 16.24 32.52
C SER A 205 5.37 17.14 31.72
N GLU A 206 6.08 16.61 30.73
CA GLU A 206 6.96 17.37 29.83
C GLU A 206 6.18 18.38 28.98
N THR A 207 5.01 18.00 28.47
CA THR A 207 4.16 18.90 27.67
C THR A 207 3.49 19.98 28.52
N HIS A 208 3.14 19.71 29.77
CA HIS A 208 2.65 20.73 30.70
C HIS A 208 3.74 21.77 31.04
N GLN A 209 4.98 21.33 31.26
CA GLN A 209 6.13 22.23 31.48
C GLN A 209 6.36 23.18 30.30
N LEU A 210 6.19 22.70 29.06
CA LEU A 210 6.33 23.52 27.83
C LEU A 210 5.13 24.45 27.58
N LYS A 211 3.94 24.10 28.10
CA LYS A 211 2.71 24.90 27.92
C LYS A 211 2.70 26.21 28.69
N ASP A 212 3.46 26.31 29.78
CA ASP A 212 3.62 27.56 30.54
C ASP A 212 4.31 28.67 29.71
N SER A 213 4.84 28.34 28.52
CA SER A 213 5.49 29.27 27.59
C SER A 213 4.68 29.61 26.32
N GLY A 214 3.47 29.07 26.14
CA GLY A 214 2.76 29.01 24.83
C GLY A 214 1.33 29.56 24.76
N HIS A 215 0.76 29.55 23.53
CA HIS A 215 -0.55 30.13 23.16
C HIS A 215 -1.74 29.67 24.03
N LYS A 216 -2.46 30.63 24.64
CA LYS A 216 -3.57 30.44 25.60
C LYS A 216 -4.76 29.59 25.11
N ALA A 217 -4.96 29.44 23.80
CA ALA A 217 -6.09 28.69 23.23
C ALA A 217 -5.95 27.16 23.35
N ALA A 218 -4.73 26.64 23.41
CA ALA A 218 -4.46 25.21 23.62
C ALA A 218 -4.21 24.85 25.09
N SER A 219 -4.36 25.82 26.00
CA SER A 219 -4.01 25.70 27.42
C SER A 219 -5.12 25.10 28.29
N SER A 220 -6.32 24.86 27.76
CA SER A 220 -7.35 24.17 28.53
C SER A 220 -7.04 22.67 28.65
N PRO A 221 -7.23 22.05 29.83
CA PRO A 221 -6.91 20.65 30.08
C PRO A 221 -7.83 19.66 29.34
N ASP A 222 -8.91 20.15 28.73
CA ASP A 222 -9.88 19.37 27.96
C ASP A 222 -9.80 19.56 26.44
N PHE A 223 -8.92 20.45 25.96
CA PHE A 223 -8.73 20.69 24.53
C PHE A 223 -8.29 19.41 23.80
N GLY A 224 -9.06 19.00 22.80
CA GLY A 224 -8.75 17.85 21.95
C GLY A 224 -9.38 16.53 22.42
N LYS A 225 -10.21 16.55 23.47
CA LYS A 225 -10.94 15.36 23.93
C LYS A 225 -12.28 15.14 23.21
N THR A 226 -12.82 16.16 22.54
CA THR A 226 -14.16 16.13 21.93
C THR A 226 -14.10 16.44 20.43
N ILE A 227 -15.00 15.85 19.61
CA ILE A 227 -15.13 16.15 18.16
C ILE A 227 -15.29 17.64 17.88
N ARG A 228 -15.88 18.38 18.82
CA ARG A 228 -16.10 19.84 18.71
C ARG A 228 -14.79 20.64 18.69
N ASP A 229 -13.70 20.09 19.22
CA ASP A 229 -12.39 20.73 19.21
C ASP A 229 -11.60 20.43 17.92
N LEU A 230 -12.06 19.47 17.11
CA LEU A 230 -11.38 19.01 15.90
C LEU A 230 -11.24 20.13 14.84
N PRO A 231 -12.27 20.93 14.52
CA PRO A 231 -12.13 22.03 13.55
C PRO A 231 -11.12 23.09 14.02
N LEU A 232 -11.14 23.43 15.31
CA LEU A 232 -10.22 24.41 15.89
C LEU A 232 -8.79 23.86 15.93
N SER A 233 -8.60 22.58 16.26
CA SER A 233 -7.29 21.91 16.24
C SER A 233 -6.69 21.87 14.85
N ILE A 234 -7.49 21.49 13.84
CA ILE A 234 -7.07 21.51 12.43
C ILE A 234 -6.67 22.93 12.03
N TRP A 235 -7.47 23.93 12.38
CA TRP A 235 -7.16 25.32 12.06
C TRP A 235 -5.87 25.82 12.70
N LEU A 236 -5.61 25.47 13.96
CA LEU A 236 -4.36 25.82 14.65
C LEU A 236 -3.14 25.14 14.00
N LEU A 237 -3.27 23.87 13.60
CA LEU A 237 -2.21 23.16 12.87
C LEU A 237 -1.94 23.78 11.49
N LEU A 238 -3.00 24.16 10.76
CA LEU A 238 -2.87 24.80 9.44
C LEU A 238 -2.18 26.17 9.51
N LYS A 239 -2.27 26.87 10.64
CA LYS A 239 -1.56 28.14 10.87
C LYS A 239 -0.07 27.97 11.23
N ASN A 240 0.39 26.76 11.51
CA ASN A 240 1.79 26.51 11.84
C ASN A 240 2.60 26.30 10.54
N PRO A 241 3.45 27.27 10.11
CA PRO A 241 4.16 27.18 8.84
C PRO A 241 5.15 26.02 8.81
N ALA A 242 5.80 25.69 9.93
CA ALA A 242 6.73 24.57 9.99
C ALA A 242 6.01 23.22 9.79
N PHE A 243 4.82 23.08 10.40
CA PHE A 243 3.98 21.90 10.20
C PHE A 243 3.52 21.76 8.75
N ILE A 244 3.03 22.85 8.14
CA ILE A 244 2.60 22.84 6.73
C ILE A 244 3.75 22.50 5.78
N LEU A 245 4.94 23.07 5.97
CA LEU A 245 6.11 22.78 5.15
C LEU A 245 6.53 21.31 5.27
N LEU A 246 6.48 20.74 6.48
CA LEU A 246 6.78 19.33 6.70
C LEU A 246 5.75 18.41 6.04
N CYS A 247 4.45 18.74 6.14
CA CYS A 247 3.40 18.01 5.45
C CYS A 247 3.54 18.09 3.93
N LEU A 248 3.90 19.25 3.39
CA LEU A 248 4.11 19.43 1.96
C LEU A 248 5.30 18.59 1.47
N ALA A 249 6.43 18.65 2.18
CA ALA A 249 7.61 17.84 1.86
C ALA A 249 7.28 16.33 1.87
N GLY A 250 6.62 15.85 2.93
CA GLY A 250 6.21 14.45 3.03
C GLY A 250 5.19 14.04 1.97
N ALA A 251 4.26 14.92 1.60
CA ALA A 251 3.31 14.66 0.53
C ALA A 251 3.99 14.58 -0.84
N THR A 252 4.97 15.46 -1.13
CA THR A 252 5.76 15.40 -2.36
C THR A 252 6.58 14.12 -2.45
N GLU A 253 7.26 13.73 -1.37
CA GLU A 253 8.02 12.48 -1.30
C GLU A 253 7.11 11.26 -1.49
N ALA A 254 6.00 11.19 -0.75
CA ALA A 254 5.04 10.08 -0.86
C ALA A 254 4.42 9.99 -2.27
N THR A 255 4.13 11.12 -2.92
CA THR A 255 3.61 11.15 -4.29
C THR A 255 4.63 10.61 -5.28
N LEU A 256 5.89 11.00 -5.14
CA LEU A 256 6.98 10.51 -5.99
C LEU A 256 7.16 9.00 -5.83
N VAL A 257 7.23 8.51 -4.58
CA VAL A 257 7.39 7.07 -4.29
C VAL A 257 6.18 6.27 -4.79
N ALA A 258 4.96 6.72 -4.53
CA ALA A 258 3.74 6.02 -4.97
C ALA A 258 3.61 6.00 -6.50
N GLY A 259 3.93 7.12 -7.17
CA GLY A 259 3.93 7.23 -8.63
C GLY A 259 4.98 6.33 -9.28
N MET A 260 6.23 6.41 -8.81
CA MET A 260 7.32 5.57 -9.30
C MET A 260 7.06 4.09 -9.05
N SER A 261 6.56 3.72 -7.86
CA SER A 261 6.18 2.35 -7.57
C SER A 261 5.09 1.90 -8.53
N THR A 262 3.98 2.63 -8.67
CA THR A 262 2.83 2.18 -9.46
C THR A 262 3.11 2.08 -10.97
N PHE A 263 3.91 2.99 -11.51
CA PHE A 263 4.10 3.12 -12.97
C PHE A 263 5.51 2.77 -13.45
N GLY A 264 6.50 2.69 -12.55
CA GLY A 264 7.90 2.47 -12.88
C GLY A 264 8.15 1.20 -13.70
N PRO A 265 7.70 0.01 -13.26
CA PRO A 265 7.88 -1.22 -14.05
C PRO A 265 7.25 -1.09 -15.44
N LYS A 266 6.04 -0.54 -15.54
CA LYS A 266 5.36 -0.38 -16.82
C LYS A 266 6.03 0.63 -17.75
N PHE A 267 6.65 1.65 -17.18
CA PHE A 267 7.50 2.57 -17.91
C PHE A 267 8.74 1.85 -18.46
N LEU A 268 9.40 1.01 -17.66
CA LEU A 268 10.55 0.22 -18.12
C LEU A 268 10.17 -0.76 -19.24
N GLU A 269 9.05 -1.48 -19.09
CA GLU A 269 8.51 -2.35 -20.15
C GLU A 269 8.30 -1.56 -21.46
N SER A 270 7.68 -0.38 -21.38
CA SER A 270 7.31 0.39 -22.57
C SER A 270 8.48 1.11 -23.23
N GLN A 271 9.47 1.57 -22.48
CA GLN A 271 10.59 2.36 -23.02
C GLN A 271 11.77 1.50 -23.45
N PHE A 272 12.02 0.40 -22.73
CA PHE A 272 13.16 -0.48 -22.98
C PHE A 272 12.75 -1.81 -23.62
N SER A 273 11.45 -2.00 -23.92
CA SER A 273 10.91 -3.23 -24.51
C SER A 273 11.24 -4.48 -23.70
N LEU A 274 11.35 -4.32 -22.38
CA LEU A 274 11.62 -5.41 -21.45
C LEU A 274 10.34 -6.23 -21.23
N SER A 275 10.50 -7.52 -20.93
CA SER A 275 9.38 -8.31 -20.44
C SER A 275 8.87 -7.77 -19.09
N ALA A 276 7.59 -8.02 -18.76
CA ALA A 276 7.01 -7.59 -17.49
C ALA A 276 7.77 -8.12 -16.27
N SER A 277 8.36 -9.31 -16.41
CA SER A 277 9.20 -9.92 -15.38
C SER A 277 10.53 -9.19 -15.17
N GLU A 278 11.27 -8.94 -16.25
CA GLU A 278 12.56 -8.23 -16.20
C GLU A 278 12.39 -6.80 -15.69
N ALA A 279 11.37 -6.10 -16.18
CA ALA A 279 11.07 -4.75 -15.74
C ALA A 279 10.72 -4.68 -14.24
N ALA A 280 9.92 -5.62 -13.73
CA ALA A 280 9.61 -5.71 -12.31
C ALA A 280 10.86 -6.03 -11.48
N THR A 281 11.67 -6.99 -11.94
CA THR A 281 12.90 -7.42 -11.24
C THR A 281 13.90 -6.28 -11.17
N LEU A 282 14.20 -5.63 -12.30
CA LEU A 282 15.11 -4.48 -12.38
C LEU A 282 14.63 -3.32 -11.51
N PHE A 283 13.33 -3.05 -11.47
CA PHE A 283 12.78 -2.02 -10.59
C PHE A 283 12.97 -2.37 -9.11
N GLY A 284 12.73 -3.63 -8.73
CA GLY A 284 12.95 -4.14 -7.37
C GLY A 284 14.42 -4.07 -6.94
N GLU A 285 15.34 -4.45 -7.81
CA GLU A 285 16.79 -4.38 -7.56
C GLU A 285 17.24 -2.93 -7.35
N ASN A 286 16.79 -2.01 -8.20
CA ASN A 286 17.11 -0.59 -8.05
C ASN A 286 16.53 0.00 -6.75
N ALA A 287 15.28 -0.36 -6.42
CA ALA A 287 14.67 0.06 -5.16
C ALA A 287 15.45 -0.44 -3.93
N CYS A 288 16.07 -1.62 -4.02
CA CYS A 288 16.93 -2.19 -2.98
C CYS A 288 18.33 -1.55 -2.97
N GLY A 289 18.92 -1.30 -4.15
CA GLY A 289 20.27 -0.73 -4.32
C GLY A 289 20.36 0.74 -3.90
N ILE A 290 19.29 1.52 -4.08
CA ILE A 290 19.19 2.90 -3.59
C ILE A 290 19.36 3.00 -2.06
N LEU A 291 19.12 1.89 -1.33
CA LEU A 291 19.30 1.82 0.13
C LEU A 291 20.66 1.27 0.57
N GLY A 292 21.56 0.83 -0.34
CA GLY A 292 22.70 -0.01 0.05
C GLY A 292 23.99 -0.04 -0.78
N GLY A 293 24.15 0.65 -1.92
CA GLY A 293 25.46 0.65 -2.59
C GLY A 293 25.48 1.20 -4.03
N PRO A 294 26.68 1.48 -4.59
CA PRO A 294 26.81 2.16 -5.87
C PRO A 294 26.28 1.27 -7.01
N LEU A 295 25.47 1.88 -7.87
CA LEU A 295 25.00 1.30 -9.13
C LEU A 295 26.21 0.80 -9.94
N PRO A 296 26.23 -0.46 -10.40
CA PRO A 296 27.16 -0.85 -11.44
C PRO A 296 26.68 -0.21 -12.76
N PHE A 297 27.46 0.76 -13.25
CA PHE A 297 27.46 1.15 -14.65
C PHE A 297 28.21 0.12 -15.48
#